data_AF-A0A0H4WK56-F1
#
_entry.id   AF-A0A0H4WK56-F1
#
_cell.length_a   1.000
_cell.length_b   1.000
_cell.length_c   1.000
_cell.angle_alpha   90.00
_cell.angle_beta   90.00
_cell.angle_gamma   90.00
#
_symmetry.space_group_name_H-M   'P 1'
#
loop_
_entity.id
_entity.type
_entity.pdbx_description
1 polymer ?
#
loop_
_entity_poly.entity_id
_entity_poly.type
_entity_poly.pdbx_seq_one_letter_code
_entity_poly.pdbx_strand_id
1 'polypeptide(L)'
;MSHFKMRLLSLSVLTLSLTAVGCGPAEEVAQESTLEQYFDEETLHGGHEHDGEVSAMASHAACTGFCNDECVAYARCRAPGLPFGLFTWGDKRAIINSNHAHVGCVAMILGSNPAGHTAYVQAVNTSVSPRRITLNESNWGSRTCNTRAGTKDSLNITNYWCPGSVHTASCSGPM
;
A
#
# COMPACT_ATOMS: atom_id res chain seq x y z
N MET A 1 -8.04 -56.78 -29.00
CA MET A 1 -7.90 -57.31 -27.63
C MET A 1 -7.53 -56.16 -26.72
N SER A 2 -8.43 -55.88 -25.77
CA SER A 2 -8.41 -54.80 -24.79
C SER A 2 -7.24 -54.93 -23.82
N HIS A 3 -6.73 -53.81 -23.27
CA HIS A 3 -6.51 -53.64 -21.82
C HIS A 3 -6.24 -52.15 -21.51
N PHE A 4 -7.32 -51.41 -21.25
CA PHE A 4 -7.27 -50.12 -20.56
C PHE A 4 -6.99 -50.37 -19.07
N LYS A 5 -5.93 -49.75 -18.52
CA LYS A 5 -5.60 -49.82 -17.08
C LYS A 5 -5.99 -48.49 -16.42
N MET A 6 -7.24 -48.45 -15.94
CA MET A 6 -7.81 -47.36 -15.17
C MET A 6 -7.19 -47.37 -13.76
N ARG A 7 -6.52 -46.28 -13.35
CA ARG A 7 -6.12 -46.08 -11.95
C ARG A 7 -7.17 -45.20 -11.28
N LEU A 8 -7.71 -45.73 -10.19
CA LEU A 8 -8.78 -45.19 -9.37
C LEU A 8 -8.20 -44.78 -8.00
N LEU A 9 -8.82 -43.76 -7.40
CA LEU A 9 -8.75 -43.34 -5.98
C LEU A 9 -7.54 -42.45 -5.62
N SER A 10 -7.67 -41.38 -4.85
CA SER A 10 -8.61 -41.09 -3.76
C SER A 10 -8.92 -39.59 -3.65
N LEU A 11 -10.20 -39.23 -3.63
CA LEU A 11 -10.67 -37.88 -3.25
C LEU A 11 -10.67 -37.80 -1.71
N SER A 12 -9.72 -37.06 -1.13
CA SER A 12 -9.75 -36.73 0.30
C SER A 12 -10.58 -35.47 0.48
N VAL A 13 -11.84 -35.63 0.91
CA VAL A 13 -12.71 -34.51 1.30
C VAL A 13 -12.35 -34.13 2.73
N LEU A 14 -11.59 -33.05 2.89
CA LEU A 14 -11.29 -32.48 4.20
C LEU A 14 -12.46 -31.55 4.59
N THR A 15 -13.35 -32.03 5.43
CA THR A 15 -14.42 -31.22 6.05
C THR A 15 -13.81 -30.36 7.17
N LEU A 16 -13.69 -29.05 6.96
CA LEU A 16 -13.30 -28.10 8.00
C LEU A 16 -14.55 -27.58 8.72
N SER A 17 -14.64 -27.89 10.02
CA SER A 17 -15.67 -27.44 10.94
C SER A 17 -15.52 -25.94 11.22
N LEU A 18 -16.52 -25.14 10.88
CA LEU A 18 -16.57 -23.71 11.18
C LEU A 18 -17.19 -23.52 12.58
N THR A 19 -16.37 -23.18 13.58
CA THR A 19 -16.88 -22.71 14.88
C THR A 19 -17.18 -21.22 14.76
N ALA A 20 -18.46 -20.88 14.62
CA ALA A 20 -18.96 -19.53 14.74
C ALA A 20 -18.90 -19.10 16.21
N VAL A 21 -17.96 -18.23 16.57
CA VAL A 21 -18.03 -17.45 17.82
C VAL A 21 -18.93 -16.25 17.51
N GLY A 22 -20.19 -16.36 17.92
CA GLY A 22 -21.15 -15.26 17.89
C GLY A 22 -20.77 -14.21 18.94
N CYS A 23 -20.60 -12.96 18.49
CA CYS A 23 -20.66 -11.79 19.37
C CYS A 23 -22.06 -11.19 19.19
N GLY A 24 -22.87 -11.29 20.24
CA GLY A 24 -24.24 -10.81 20.31
C GLY A 24 -24.36 -9.29 20.46
N PRO A 25 -25.59 -8.77 20.58
CA PRO A 25 -25.95 -7.41 20.22
C PRO A 25 -25.71 -6.36 21.31
N ALA A 26 -25.79 -5.11 20.83
CA ALA A 26 -25.78 -3.83 21.50
C ALA A 26 -26.41 -3.77 22.90
N GLU A 27 -25.72 -3.08 23.80
CA GLU A 27 -26.34 -2.29 24.86
C GLU A 27 -25.80 -0.85 24.80
N GLU A 28 -26.75 0.07 24.75
CA GLU A 28 -26.62 1.51 24.80
C GLU A 28 -26.26 1.94 26.23
N VAL A 29 -25.23 2.77 26.39
CA VAL A 29 -25.15 3.66 27.56
C VAL A 29 -24.69 5.03 27.09
N ALA A 30 -25.63 5.97 27.18
CA ALA A 30 -25.43 7.39 27.01
C ALA A 30 -24.42 7.93 28.05
N GLN A 31 -23.51 8.80 27.60
CA GLN A 31 -23.01 9.83 28.50
C GLN A 31 -22.71 11.12 27.73
N GLU A 32 -23.56 12.10 28.04
CA GLU A 32 -23.50 13.50 27.72
C GLU A 32 -22.32 14.16 28.45
N SER A 33 -21.45 14.88 27.73
CA SER A 33 -20.79 16.05 28.30
C SER A 33 -20.44 17.03 27.18
N THR A 34 -21.22 18.09 27.14
CA THR A 34 -21.01 19.36 26.47
C THR A 34 -19.68 20.01 26.88
N LEU A 35 -18.89 20.48 25.91
CA LEU A 35 -18.24 21.77 26.05
C LEU A 35 -18.00 22.40 24.67
N GLU A 36 -18.63 23.54 24.47
CA GLU A 36 -18.59 24.38 23.29
C GLU A 36 -17.19 24.94 23.08
N GLN A 37 -16.74 24.98 21.82
CA GLN A 37 -15.87 26.07 21.41
C GLN A 37 -16.15 26.51 19.96
N TYR A 38 -16.60 27.76 19.94
CA TYR A 38 -16.97 28.69 18.88
C TYR A 38 -15.77 29.11 18.00
N PHE A 39 -16.10 29.64 16.80
CA PHE A 39 -15.34 30.40 15.79
C PHE A 39 -15.33 29.70 14.42
N ASP A 40 -15.62 30.32 13.28
CA ASP A 40 -16.37 31.51 12.85
C ASP A 40 -16.57 31.31 11.34
N GLU A 41 -17.65 31.86 10.79
CA GLU A 41 -18.12 31.68 9.42
C GLU A 41 -17.44 32.64 8.42
N GLU A 42 -17.51 32.26 7.13
CA GLU A 42 -17.22 33.03 5.91
C GLU A 42 -15.82 32.88 5.28
N THR A 43 -15.78 32.22 4.13
CA THR A 43 -15.66 32.95 2.85
C THR A 43 -16.21 32.11 1.70
N LEU A 44 -17.28 32.62 1.10
CA LEU A 44 -17.90 32.22 -0.15
C LEU A 44 -17.09 32.76 -1.33
N HIS A 45 -16.62 31.94 -2.28
CA HIS A 45 -16.56 32.25 -3.74
C HIS A 45 -15.87 31.17 -4.59
N GLY A 46 -16.50 30.85 -5.73
CA GLY A 46 -15.80 30.70 -7.02
C GLY A 46 -15.23 29.33 -7.36
N GLY A 47 -15.90 28.61 -8.25
CA GLY A 47 -15.43 27.33 -8.78
C GLY A 47 -14.25 27.46 -9.74
N HIS A 48 -13.47 26.39 -9.85
CA HIS A 48 -12.86 25.90 -11.09
C HIS A 48 -12.27 24.51 -10.80
N GLU A 49 -12.60 23.52 -11.63
CA GLU A 49 -11.95 22.21 -11.63
C GLU A 49 -10.45 22.39 -11.82
N HIS A 50 -9.63 22.01 -10.83
CA HIS A 50 -8.19 21.92 -11.01
C HIS A 50 -7.59 20.79 -10.17
N ASP A 51 -7.30 19.68 -10.83
CA ASP A 51 -6.77 18.42 -10.30
C ASP A 51 -5.28 18.52 -9.88
N GLY A 52 -4.87 19.60 -9.19
CA GLY A 52 -3.47 19.93 -8.95
C GLY A 52 -3.02 19.97 -7.48
N GLU A 53 -3.93 20.08 -6.52
CA GLU A 53 -3.56 20.56 -5.18
C GLU A 53 -3.31 19.48 -4.12
N VAL A 54 -3.47 18.19 -4.46
CA VAL A 54 -3.10 17.08 -3.56
C VAL A 54 -1.59 16.82 -3.50
N SER A 55 -0.78 17.47 -4.36
CA SER A 55 0.67 17.22 -4.45
C SER A 55 1.52 18.09 -3.51
N ALA A 56 1.06 19.29 -3.14
CA ALA A 56 1.87 20.23 -2.35
C ALA A 56 1.72 20.02 -0.83
N MET A 57 0.52 19.64 -0.35
CA MET A 57 0.33 19.34 1.08
C MET A 57 0.81 17.93 1.47
N ALA A 58 0.72 16.97 0.55
CA ALA A 58 1.28 15.64 0.77
C ALA A 58 2.81 15.67 0.90
N SER A 59 3.50 16.58 0.19
CA SER A 59 4.95 16.70 0.25
C SER A 59 5.48 17.35 1.54
N HIS A 60 4.67 18.01 2.37
CA HIS A 60 5.17 18.49 3.67
C HIS A 60 5.01 17.41 4.76
N ALA A 61 3.86 16.74 4.81
CA ALA A 61 3.61 15.64 5.75
C ALA A 61 4.43 14.37 5.43
N ALA A 62 4.77 14.14 4.16
CA ALA A 62 5.66 13.05 3.75
C ALA A 62 7.14 13.31 4.08
N CYS A 63 7.53 14.49 4.60
CA CYS A 63 8.94 14.88 4.63
C CYS A 63 9.44 15.41 5.98
N THR A 64 8.75 15.11 7.07
CA THR A 64 9.21 15.41 8.44
C THR A 64 10.08 14.26 8.97
N GLY A 65 11.40 14.45 9.11
CA GLY A 65 12.30 13.49 9.77
C GLY A 65 13.70 13.33 9.15
N PHE A 66 14.49 12.37 9.67
CA PHE A 66 15.90 12.09 9.35
C PHE A 66 16.12 11.11 8.18
N CYS A 67 15.16 10.98 7.27
CA CYS A 67 15.06 9.83 6.37
C CYS A 67 15.04 10.20 4.88
N ASN A 68 15.67 11.31 4.49
CA ASN A 68 15.24 12.07 3.31
C ASN A 68 16.24 12.03 2.14
N ASP A 69 17.34 11.31 2.26
CA ASP A 69 18.44 11.44 1.30
C ASP A 69 18.49 10.31 0.28
N GLU A 70 18.01 9.12 0.64
CA GLU A 70 18.03 7.95 -0.22
C GLU A 70 16.72 7.18 -0.24
N CYS A 71 16.30 6.73 -1.43
CA CYS A 71 15.01 6.08 -1.65
C CYS A 71 14.79 4.87 -0.75
N VAL A 72 15.82 4.06 -0.54
CA VAL A 72 15.80 2.86 0.30
C VAL A 72 15.77 3.22 1.79
N ALA A 73 16.52 4.24 2.19
CA ALA A 73 16.54 4.71 3.58
C ALA A 73 15.17 5.28 3.96
N TYR A 74 14.60 6.11 3.09
CA TYR A 74 13.26 6.66 3.23
C TYR A 74 12.18 5.57 3.32
N ALA A 75 12.20 4.62 2.38
CA ALA A 75 11.24 3.52 2.39
C ALA A 75 11.36 2.67 3.66
N ARG A 76 12.59 2.40 4.13
CA ARG A 76 12.81 1.66 5.39
C ARG A 76 12.35 2.43 6.62
N CYS A 77 12.51 3.75 6.67
CA CYS A 77 11.99 4.52 7.80
C CYS A 77 10.47 4.40 7.95
N ARG A 78 9.75 4.22 6.85
CA ARG A 78 8.28 4.01 6.86
C ARG A 78 7.87 2.56 6.94
N ALA A 79 8.71 1.66 6.47
CA ALA A 79 8.53 0.23 6.56
C ALA A 79 9.79 -0.42 7.19
N PRO A 80 9.93 -0.38 8.53
CA PRO A 80 11.18 -0.76 9.23
C PRO A 80 11.66 -2.19 8.96
N GLY A 81 10.77 -3.09 8.54
CA GLY A 81 11.12 -4.46 8.16
C GLY A 81 11.75 -4.60 6.77
N LEU A 82 11.89 -3.52 6.00
CA LEU A 82 12.47 -3.57 4.66
C LEU A 82 13.94 -4.04 4.74
N PRO A 83 14.32 -5.15 4.07
CA PRO A 83 15.67 -5.71 4.16
C PRO A 83 16.77 -4.68 3.83
N PHE A 84 17.92 -4.86 4.44
CA PHE A 84 19.15 -4.12 4.08
C PHE A 84 19.75 -4.68 2.78
N GLY A 85 20.77 -4.00 2.25
CA GLY A 85 21.50 -4.48 1.07
C GLY A 85 20.81 -4.21 -0.27
N LEU A 86 19.82 -3.30 -0.32
CA LEU A 86 19.06 -3.00 -1.55
C LEU A 86 19.78 -2.00 -2.46
N PHE A 87 21.05 -2.25 -2.80
CA PHE A 87 21.89 -1.31 -3.52
C PHE A 87 21.59 -1.31 -5.03
N THR A 88 21.40 -2.49 -5.61
CA THR A 88 21.16 -2.68 -7.04
C THR A 88 19.70 -2.92 -7.34
N TRP A 89 19.34 -2.92 -8.63
CA TRP A 89 18.03 -3.37 -9.07
C TRP A 89 17.80 -4.87 -8.81
N GLY A 90 18.86 -5.68 -8.90
CA GLY A 90 18.81 -7.11 -8.57
C GLY A 90 18.38 -7.36 -7.13
N ASP A 91 18.97 -6.62 -6.18
CA ASP A 91 18.65 -6.74 -4.75
C ASP A 91 17.19 -6.36 -4.46
N LYS A 92 16.73 -5.25 -5.04
CA LYS A 92 15.34 -4.78 -4.91
C LYS A 92 14.35 -5.77 -5.50
N ARG A 93 14.67 -6.37 -6.64
CA ARG A 93 13.84 -7.40 -7.27
C ARG A 93 13.76 -8.68 -6.46
N ALA A 94 14.88 -9.11 -5.89
CA ALA A 94 14.97 -10.38 -5.17
C ALA A 94 14.05 -10.44 -3.94
N ILE A 95 13.71 -9.29 -3.35
CA ILE A 95 12.83 -9.22 -2.19
C ILE A 95 11.36 -9.03 -2.53
N ILE A 96 10.98 -8.86 -3.80
CA ILE A 96 9.56 -8.73 -4.18
C ILE A 96 8.79 -9.95 -3.67
N ASN A 97 7.70 -9.70 -2.95
CA ASN A 97 6.85 -10.74 -2.41
C ASN A 97 5.35 -10.51 -2.64
N SER A 98 4.97 -9.42 -3.32
CA SER A 98 3.57 -9.15 -3.70
C SER A 98 3.48 -8.49 -5.07
N ASN A 99 2.46 -8.88 -5.83
CA ASN A 99 2.05 -8.23 -7.08
C ASN A 99 0.97 -7.14 -6.88
N HIS A 100 0.45 -6.99 -5.66
CA HIS A 100 -0.63 -6.07 -5.30
C HIS A 100 -0.14 -4.95 -4.39
N ALA A 101 -0.67 -3.74 -4.63
CA ALA A 101 -0.40 -2.60 -3.77
C ALA A 101 -1.23 -2.68 -2.49
N HIS A 102 -0.57 -2.53 -1.34
CA HIS A 102 -1.21 -2.31 -0.05
C HIS A 102 -0.51 -1.17 0.68
N VAL A 103 -1.26 -0.43 1.49
CA VAL A 103 -0.68 0.58 2.39
C VAL A 103 0.35 -0.10 3.29
N GLY A 104 1.52 0.51 3.43
CA GLY A 104 2.63 -0.09 4.20
C GLY A 104 3.62 -0.91 3.38
N CYS A 105 3.27 -1.26 2.13
CA CYS A 105 4.22 -1.90 1.23
C CYS A 105 5.21 -0.90 0.63
N VAL A 106 6.29 -1.42 0.05
CA VAL A 106 7.29 -0.68 -0.70
C VAL A 106 7.21 -1.09 -2.16
N ALA A 107 6.92 -0.13 -3.03
CA ALA A 107 6.95 -0.29 -4.47
C ALA A 107 8.39 -0.36 -4.99
N MET A 108 8.67 -1.36 -5.84
CA MET A 108 9.94 -1.53 -6.53
C MET A 108 9.79 -1.01 -7.96
N ILE A 109 10.58 0.00 -8.32
CA ILE A 109 10.42 0.76 -9.56
C ILE A 109 11.74 0.72 -10.33
N LEU A 110 11.71 0.27 -11.59
CA LEU A 110 12.86 0.38 -12.48
C LEU A 110 12.79 1.71 -13.25
N GLY A 111 13.35 2.76 -12.66
CA GLY A 111 13.46 4.07 -13.31
C GLY A 111 14.58 4.14 -14.36
N SER A 112 15.02 5.36 -14.68
CA SER A 112 16.16 5.61 -15.56
C SER A 112 17.52 5.26 -14.94
N ASN A 113 17.60 5.16 -13.61
CA ASN A 113 18.80 4.72 -12.90
C ASN A 113 18.86 3.17 -12.86
N PRO A 114 19.99 2.54 -13.24
CA PRO A 114 20.15 1.08 -13.24
C PRO A 114 20.06 0.43 -11.86
N ALA A 115 20.22 1.20 -10.77
CA ALA A 115 19.97 0.72 -9.40
C ALA A 115 18.48 0.53 -9.09
N GLY A 116 17.59 1.07 -9.93
CA GLY A 116 16.16 1.16 -9.64
C GLY A 116 15.84 2.11 -8.48
N HIS A 117 14.62 2.03 -7.97
CA HIS A 117 14.10 2.92 -6.94
C HIS A 117 13.09 2.20 -6.05
N THR A 118 12.93 2.71 -4.83
CA THR A 118 11.93 2.22 -3.87
C THR A 118 11.07 3.36 -3.34
N ALA A 119 9.76 3.17 -3.29
CA ALA A 119 8.81 4.15 -2.79
C ALA A 119 7.83 3.51 -1.82
N TYR A 120 7.47 4.21 -0.74
CA TYR A 120 6.50 3.72 0.23
C TYR A 120 5.07 3.93 -0.29
N VAL A 121 4.22 2.90 -0.19
CA VAL A 121 2.81 2.98 -0.54
C VAL A 121 2.03 3.59 0.62
N GLN A 122 1.69 4.87 0.47
CA GLN A 122 0.96 5.63 1.49
C GLN A 122 -0.55 5.39 1.44
N ALA A 123 -1.12 5.27 0.25
CA ALA A 123 -2.55 5.05 0.06
C ALA A 123 -2.83 4.22 -1.20
N VAL A 124 -3.94 3.49 -1.19
CA VAL A 124 -4.45 2.76 -2.35
C VAL A 124 -5.95 3.03 -2.45
N ASN A 125 -6.38 3.67 -3.54
CA ASN A 125 -7.79 3.82 -3.87
C ASN A 125 -8.27 2.60 -4.66
N THR A 126 -9.05 1.75 -3.99
CA THR A 126 -9.62 0.52 -4.56
C THR A 126 -10.99 0.71 -5.18
N SER A 127 -11.62 1.88 -5.03
CA SER A 127 -12.96 2.18 -5.55
C SER A 127 -12.96 2.51 -7.05
N VAL A 128 -11.78 2.61 -7.66
CA VAL A 128 -11.57 2.93 -9.08
C VAL A 128 -10.83 1.81 -9.79
N SER A 129 -11.12 1.63 -11.08
CA SER A 129 -10.46 0.67 -11.96
C SER A 129 -9.85 1.39 -13.16
N PRO A 130 -8.51 1.35 -13.36
CA PRO A 130 -7.51 0.69 -12.52
C PRO A 130 -7.34 1.39 -11.15
N ARG A 131 -6.93 0.61 -10.14
CA ARG A 131 -6.63 1.11 -8.79
C ARG A 131 -5.60 2.23 -8.84
N ARG A 132 -5.76 3.26 -8.01
CA ARG A 132 -4.78 4.35 -7.87
C ARG A 132 -3.96 4.20 -6.61
N ILE A 133 -2.66 4.44 -6.73
CA ILE A 133 -1.66 4.26 -5.70
C ILE A 133 -1.03 5.63 -5.43
N THR A 134 -0.94 6.01 -4.17
CA THR A 134 -0.18 7.18 -3.72
C THR A 134 1.12 6.71 -3.09
N LEU A 135 2.23 7.17 -3.65
CA LEU A 135 3.59 6.88 -3.22
C LEU A 135 4.16 8.09 -2.47
N ASN A 136 4.85 7.79 -1.37
CA ASN A 136 5.75 8.69 -0.69
C ASN A 136 7.18 8.19 -0.93
N GLU A 137 8.06 9.06 -1.41
CA GLU A 137 9.42 8.67 -1.82
C GLU A 137 10.44 9.80 -1.62
N SER A 138 11.71 9.44 -1.71
CA SER A 138 12.85 10.34 -1.60
C SER A 138 13.86 9.99 -2.68
N ASN A 139 14.59 10.99 -3.17
CA ASN A 139 15.58 10.85 -4.23
C ASN A 139 14.98 10.28 -5.53
N TRP A 140 13.75 10.71 -5.85
CA TRP A 140 13.14 10.47 -7.16
C TRP A 140 13.44 11.66 -8.07
N GLY A 141 14.25 11.45 -9.10
CA GLY A 141 14.80 12.55 -9.89
C GLY A 141 15.76 13.39 -9.05
N SER A 142 15.57 14.71 -9.00
CA SER A 142 16.36 15.65 -8.18
C SER A 142 15.71 16.01 -6.84
N ARG A 143 14.61 15.34 -6.46
CA ARG A 143 13.81 15.71 -5.28
C ARG A 143 14.24 14.91 -4.06
N THR A 144 14.59 15.61 -2.98
CA THR A 144 14.90 15.00 -1.68
C THR A 144 13.69 14.29 -1.08
N CYS A 145 12.47 14.78 -1.33
CA CYS A 145 11.26 14.12 -0.89
C CYS A 145 10.07 14.53 -1.78
N ASN A 146 9.21 13.58 -2.13
CA ASN A 146 8.14 13.78 -3.10
C ASN A 146 6.97 12.82 -2.85
N THR A 147 5.80 13.22 -3.33
CA THR A 147 4.62 12.36 -3.46
C THR A 147 4.26 12.22 -4.93
N ARG A 148 3.90 11.00 -5.36
CA ARG A 148 3.32 10.75 -6.68
C ARG A 148 2.06 9.90 -6.54
N ALA A 149 1.08 10.14 -7.41
CA ALA A 149 -0.11 9.31 -7.49
C ALA A 149 -0.35 8.86 -8.93
N GLY A 150 -0.90 7.65 -9.10
CA GLY A 150 -1.14 7.09 -10.42
C GLY A 150 -1.56 5.63 -10.38
N THR A 151 -1.59 4.98 -11.54
CA THR A 151 -1.77 3.53 -11.64
C THR A 151 -0.41 2.83 -11.49
N LYS A 152 -0.41 1.51 -11.34
CA LYS A 152 0.83 0.71 -11.32
C LYS A 152 1.70 1.01 -12.55
N ASP A 153 1.08 0.98 -13.72
CA ASP A 153 1.76 1.17 -15.00
C ASP A 153 2.23 2.61 -15.17
N SER A 154 1.40 3.62 -14.84
CA SER A 154 1.78 5.02 -15.00
C SER A 154 2.90 5.44 -14.05
N LEU A 155 3.05 4.75 -12.91
CA LEU A 155 4.13 4.96 -11.95
C LEU A 155 5.35 4.08 -12.24
N ASN A 156 5.29 3.23 -13.26
CA ASN A 156 6.31 2.25 -13.64
C ASN A 156 6.70 1.30 -12.48
N ILE A 157 5.73 0.94 -11.66
CA ILE A 157 5.94 0.03 -10.54
C ILE A 157 6.02 -1.40 -11.07
N THR A 158 7.15 -2.07 -10.85
CA THR A 158 7.30 -3.48 -11.22
C THR A 158 6.42 -4.34 -10.33
N ASN A 159 6.64 -4.30 -9.01
CA ASN A 159 5.89 -5.04 -7.98
C ASN A 159 6.21 -4.46 -6.59
N TYR A 160 5.81 -5.15 -5.52
CA TYR A 160 5.91 -4.67 -4.15
C TYR A 160 6.66 -5.65 -3.26
N TRP A 161 7.36 -5.11 -2.27
CA TRP A 161 7.65 -5.82 -1.03
C TRP A 161 6.67 -5.36 0.04
N CYS A 162 6.05 -6.30 0.73
CA CYS A 162 5.12 -6.06 1.82
C CYS A 162 5.64 -6.74 3.09
N PRO A 163 5.67 -6.05 4.24
CA PRO A 163 5.98 -6.72 5.51
C PRO A 163 4.92 -7.79 5.79
N GLY A 164 5.30 -8.84 6.51
CA GLY A 164 4.42 -10.00 6.76
C GLY A 164 3.05 -9.62 7.32
N SER A 165 2.98 -8.61 8.19
CA SER A 165 1.73 -8.08 8.77
C SER A 165 0.77 -7.45 7.75
N VAL A 166 1.29 -6.87 6.67
CA VAL A 166 0.48 -6.24 5.60
C VAL A 166 0.07 -7.27 4.56
N HIS A 167 0.96 -8.22 4.26
CA HIS A 167 0.69 -9.30 3.31
C HIS A 167 -0.46 -10.20 3.77
N THR A 168 -0.51 -10.56 5.07
CA THR A 168 -1.56 -11.45 5.60
C THR A 168 -2.92 -10.78 5.75
N ALA A 169 -2.98 -9.45 5.93
CA ALA A 169 -4.24 -8.73 6.07
C ALA A 169 -5.11 -8.77 4.80
N SER A 170 -4.48 -9.00 3.63
CA SER A 170 -5.15 -8.91 2.33
C SER A 170 -5.32 -10.24 1.59
N CYS A 171 -4.78 -11.34 2.14
CA CYS A 171 -5.05 -12.69 1.64
C CYS A 171 -6.41 -13.25 2.10
N SER A 172 -7.20 -12.47 2.85
CA SER A 172 -8.54 -12.84 3.34
C SER A 172 -9.69 -12.44 2.41
N GLY A 173 -9.42 -12.06 1.17
CA GLY A 173 -10.45 -11.72 0.17
C GLY A 173 -10.73 -12.88 -0.79
N PRO A 174 -11.98 -13.08 -1.24
CA PRO A 174 -12.31 -14.13 -2.21
C PRO A 174 -11.57 -13.88 -3.55
N MET A 175 -10.99 -14.96 -4.08
CA MET A 175 -10.39 -15.05 -5.42
C MET A 175 -11.43 -14.85 -6.52
#